data_AF-X1B1W3-F1
#
_entry.id   AF-X1B1W3-F1
#
_cell.length_a   1.000
_cell.length_b   1.000
_cell.length_c   1.000
_cell.angle_alpha   90.00
_cell.angle_beta   90.00
_cell.angle_gamma   90.00
#
_symmetry.space_group_name_H-M   'P 1'
#
loop_
_entity.id
_entity.type
_entity.pdbx_description
1 polymer ?
#
loop_
_entity_poly.entity_id
_entity_poly.type
_entity_poly.pdbx_seq_one_letter_code
_entity_poly.pdbx_strand_id
1 'polypeptide(L)'
;KKLEFNANLKKIKPSGIRKLFDLAQGKKGLVSFGIGEPDFITPTHIREAAKKAMDEGYTRYTPNLGFPEFRKALAIKLNQKK
;
A
#
# COMPACT_ATOMS: atom_id res chain seq x y z
N LYS A 1 -3.60 29.59 20.66
CA LYS A 1 -4.70 28.62 20.89
C LYS A 1 -4.06 27.25 21.11
N LYS A 2 -4.24 26.60 22.26
CA LYS A 2 -3.65 25.27 22.52
C LYS A 2 -4.43 24.27 21.67
N LEU A 3 -3.76 23.61 20.71
CA LEU A 3 -4.38 22.56 19.90
C LEU A 3 -4.53 21.31 20.78
N GLU A 4 -5.77 20.88 21.01
CA GLU A 4 -6.04 19.62 21.67
C GLU A 4 -6.50 18.58 20.64
N PHE A 5 -5.89 17.40 20.71
CA PHE A 5 -6.25 16.26 19.90
C PHE A 5 -7.55 15.59 20.38
N ASN A 6 -8.29 14.98 19.45
CA ASN A 6 -9.50 14.21 19.77
C ASN A 6 -9.19 13.10 20.79
N ALA A 7 -10.07 12.92 21.78
CA ALA A 7 -9.90 11.96 22.86
C ALA A 7 -9.73 10.50 22.37
N ASN A 8 -10.27 10.15 21.21
CA ASN A 8 -10.12 8.82 20.64
C ASN A 8 -8.68 8.52 20.19
N LEU A 9 -7.89 9.53 19.82
CA LEU A 9 -6.48 9.34 19.45
C LEU A 9 -5.66 8.85 20.65
N LYS A 10 -5.99 9.29 21.86
CA LYS A 10 -5.30 8.84 23.10
C LYS A 10 -5.50 7.36 23.39
N LYS A 11 -6.50 6.71 22.79
CA LYS A 11 -6.80 5.28 22.98
C LYS A 11 -5.95 4.38 22.08
N ILE A 12 -5.33 4.92 21.04
CA ILE A 12 -4.53 4.14 20.09
C ILE A 12 -3.14 3.89 20.70
N LYS A 13 -2.85 2.63 21.02
CA LYS A 13 -1.54 2.25 21.56
C LYS A 13 -0.48 2.23 20.45
N PRO A 14 0.78 2.58 20.76
CA PRO A 14 1.89 2.42 19.82
C PRO A 14 2.06 0.97 19.36
N SER A 15 2.46 0.78 18.11
CA SER A 15 2.67 -0.56 17.52
C SER A 15 3.86 -1.28 18.14
N GLY A 16 3.64 -2.51 18.61
CA GLY A 16 4.71 -3.40 19.08
C GLY A 16 5.65 -3.84 17.95
N ILE A 17 5.10 -4.03 16.74
CA ILE A 17 5.87 -4.36 15.53
C ILE A 17 6.89 -3.25 15.26
N ARG A 18 6.49 -1.99 15.40
CA ARG A 18 7.42 -0.86 15.19
C ARG A 18 8.58 -0.87 16.18
N LYS A 19 8.31 -1.13 17.46
CA LYS A 19 9.36 -1.25 18.49
C LYS A 19 10.36 -2.36 18.15
N LEU A 20 9.87 -3.50 17.66
CA LEU A 20 10.73 -4.60 17.23
C LEU A 20 11.63 -4.19 16.05
N PHE A 21 11.06 -3.51 15.03
CA PHE A 21 11.85 -3.01 13.90
C PHE A 21 12.90 -1.97 14.34
N ASP A 22 12.55 -1.04 15.22
CA ASP A 22 13.50 -0.04 15.73
C ASP A 22 14.66 -0.71 16.49
N LEU A 23 14.39 -1.79 17.24
CA LEU A 23 15.43 -2.59 17.93
C LEU A 23 16.29 -3.45 16.99
N ALA A 24 15.75 -3.82 15.83
CA ALA A 24 16.45 -4.60 14.81
C ALA A 24 17.28 -3.72 13.87
N GLN A 25 16.90 -2.44 13.72
CA GLN A 25 17.56 -1.50 12.82
C GLN A 25 19.06 -1.37 13.14
N GLY A 26 19.91 -1.46 12.11
CA GLY A 26 21.36 -1.29 12.24
C GLY A 26 22.13 -2.48 12.80
N LYS A 27 21.44 -3.56 13.23
CA LYS A 27 22.11 -4.79 13.66
C LYS A 27 22.44 -5.68 12.46
N LYS A 28 23.72 -6.02 12.30
CA LYS A 28 24.19 -6.94 11.25
C LYS A 28 23.86 -8.39 11.62
N GLY A 29 23.58 -9.21 10.62
CA GLY A 29 23.35 -10.65 10.79
C GLY A 29 21.94 -11.06 11.25
N LEU A 30 21.00 -10.12 11.36
CA LEU A 30 19.60 -10.45 11.60
C LEU A 30 18.90 -10.87 10.30
N VAL A 31 18.12 -11.95 10.38
CA VAL A 31 17.19 -12.36 9.33
C VAL A 31 15.79 -11.92 9.76
N SER A 32 15.10 -11.17 8.91
CA SER A 32 13.76 -10.67 9.19
C SER A 32 12.70 -11.62 8.64
N PHE A 33 11.92 -12.23 9.53
CA PHE A 33 10.70 -12.99 9.19
C PHE A 33 9.42 -12.20 9.49
N GLY A 34 9.54 -10.92 9.85
CA GLY A 34 8.44 -10.05 10.23
C GLY A 34 7.94 -9.11 9.12
N ILE A 35 8.44 -9.28 7.89
CA ILE A 35 8.04 -8.45 6.74
C ILE A 35 6.68 -8.93 6.23
N GLY A 36 5.71 -8.02 6.13
CA GLY A 36 4.34 -8.30 5.71
C GLY A 36 4.06 -8.02 4.23
N GLU A 37 5.10 -7.82 3.42
CA GLU A 37 5.01 -7.55 1.98
C GLU A 37 5.82 -8.58 1.17
N PRO A 38 5.49 -8.79 -0.11
CA PRO A 38 6.27 -9.68 -0.97
C PRO A 38 7.70 -9.17 -1.22
N ASP A 39 8.63 -10.09 -1.43
CA ASP A 39 10.05 -9.84 -1.71
C ASP A 39 10.37 -9.61 -3.20
N PHE A 40 9.41 -9.86 -4.09
CA PHE A 40 9.58 -9.70 -5.52
C PHE A 40 9.20 -8.30 -6.03
N ILE A 41 9.87 -7.89 -7.11
CA ILE A 41 9.55 -6.65 -7.81
C ILE A 41 8.22 -6.81 -8.56
N THR A 42 7.39 -5.78 -8.57
CA THR A 42 6.15 -5.75 -9.37
C THR A 42 6.42 -6.16 -10.82
N PRO A 43 5.64 -7.10 -11.40
CA PRO A 43 5.84 -7.58 -12.77
C PRO A 43 5.98 -6.47 -13.82
N THR A 44 6.89 -6.67 -14.78
CA THR A 44 7.27 -5.64 -15.78
C THR A 44 6.07 -5.07 -16.54
N HIS A 45 5.12 -5.91 -16.97
CA HIS A 45 3.95 -5.45 -17.72
C HIS A 45 3.08 -4.44 -16.96
N ILE A 46 3.02 -4.55 -15.62
CA ILE A 46 2.29 -3.59 -14.77
C ILE A 46 3.06 -2.27 -14.70
N ARG A 47 4.39 -2.34 -14.55
CA ARG A 47 5.26 -1.15 -14.50
C ARG A 47 5.24 -0.37 -15.82
N GLU A 48 5.27 -1.07 -16.96
CA GLU A 48 5.17 -0.42 -18.27
C GLU A 48 3.78 0.20 -18.51
N ALA A 49 2.70 -0.46 -18.08
CA ALA A 49 1.36 0.14 -18.15
C ALA A 49 1.24 1.42 -17.31
N ALA A 50 1.87 1.45 -16.12
CA ALA A 50 1.90 2.64 -15.28
C ALA A 50 2.71 3.79 -15.91
N LYS A 51 3.87 3.50 -16.51
CA LYS A 51 4.66 4.51 -17.26
C LYS A 51 3.85 5.08 -18.41
N LYS A 52 3.27 4.21 -19.24
CA LYS A 52 2.43 4.60 -20.36
C LYS A 52 1.27 5.50 -19.93
N ALA A 53 0.59 5.16 -18.83
CA ALA A 53 -0.49 6.00 -18.31
C ALA A 53 -0.01 7.40 -17.90
N MET A 54 1.19 7.52 -17.33
CA MET A 54 1.79 8.83 -17.05
C MET A 54 2.08 9.60 -18.34
N ASP A 55 2.67 8.94 -19.35
CA ASP A 55 2.98 9.54 -20.66
C ASP A 55 1.71 9.99 -21.41
N GLU A 56 0.61 9.25 -21.27
CA GLU A 56 -0.71 9.56 -21.84
C GLU A 56 -1.49 10.62 -21.03
N GLY A 57 -0.92 11.13 -19.94
CA GLY A 57 -1.50 12.24 -19.18
C GLY A 57 -2.55 11.85 -18.14
N TYR A 58 -2.59 10.58 -17.69
CA TYR A 58 -3.45 10.13 -16.58
C TYR A 58 -2.94 10.64 -15.21
N THR A 59 -2.92 11.96 -15.02
CA THR A 59 -2.36 12.64 -13.83
C THR A 59 -3.40 13.46 -13.06
N ARG A 60 -4.67 13.41 -13.50
CA ARG A 60 -5.79 14.15 -12.90
C ARG A 60 -6.69 13.22 -12.09
N TYR A 61 -7.67 13.83 -11.42
CA TYR A 61 -8.66 13.08 -10.66
C TYR A 61 -9.32 11.98 -11.46
N THR A 62 -9.42 10.82 -10.83
CA THR A 62 -10.25 9.72 -11.29
C THR A 62 -11.69 9.92 -10.81
N PRO A 63 -12.67 9.19 -11.37
CA PRO A 63 -13.97 9.07 -10.74
C PRO A 63 -13.84 8.59 -9.29
N ASN A 64 -14.75 9.02 -8.40
CA ASN A 64 -14.74 8.63 -6.98
C ASN A 64 -14.80 7.10 -6.77
N LEU A 65 -15.49 6.39 -7.67
CA LEU A 65 -15.58 4.93 -7.65
C LEU A 65 -14.39 4.24 -8.36
N GLY A 66 -13.48 5.00 -8.95
CA GLY A 66 -12.45 4.50 -9.85
C GLY A 66 -12.94 4.29 -11.28
N PHE A 67 -11.99 4.04 -12.17
CA PHE A 67 -12.21 3.86 -13.60
C PHE A 67 -13.18 2.70 -13.90
N PRO A 68 -14.22 2.89 -14.76
CA PRO A 68 -15.17 1.84 -15.10
C PRO A 68 -14.53 0.55 -15.63
N GLU A 69 -13.49 0.66 -16.44
CA GLU A 69 -12.72 -0.45 -16.99
C GLU A 69 -12.02 -1.28 -15.91
N PHE A 70 -11.42 -0.62 -14.91
CA PHE A 70 -10.79 -1.29 -13.78
C PHE A 70 -11.82 -2.03 -12.94
N ARG A 71 -12.97 -1.39 -12.66
CA ARG A 71 -14.07 -2.03 -11.91
C ARG A 71 -14.62 -3.26 -12.62
N LYS A 72 -14.78 -3.21 -13.95
CA LYS A 72 -15.20 -4.37 -14.75
C LYS A 72 -14.18 -5.51 -14.71
N ALA A 73 -12.89 -5.19 -14.91
CA ALA A 73 -11.81 -6.18 -14.84
C ALA A 73 -11.74 -6.86 -13.46
N LEU A 74 -11.90 -6.08 -12.38
CA LEU A 74 -11.93 -6.61 -11.01
C LEU A 74 -13.14 -7.53 -10.78
N ALA A 75 -14.34 -7.14 -11.24
CA ALA A 75 -15.53 -7.97 -11.13
C ALA A 75 -15.37 -9.31 -11.87
N ILE A 76 -14.80 -9.29 -13.09
CA ILE A 76 -14.47 -10.51 -13.84
C ILE A 76 -13.51 -11.39 -13.03
N LYS A 77 -12.39 -10.81 -12.54
CA LYS A 77 -11.39 -11.54 -11.75
C LYS A 77 -11.96 -12.15 -10.47
N LEU A 78 -12.90 -11.50 -9.81
CA LEU A 78 -13.52 -12.02 -8.58
C LEU A 78 -14.57 -13.10 -8.86
N ASN A 79 -15.22 -13.05 -10.01
CA ASN A 79 -16.22 -14.06 -10.43
C ASN A 79 -15.58 -15.31 -11.05
N GLN A 80 -14.31 -15.24 -11.45
CA GLN A 80 -13.54 -16.42 -11.82
C GLN A 80 -13.36 -17.29 -10.56
N LYS A 81 -14.12 -18.38 -10.46
CA LYS A 81 -13.87 -19.42 -9.45
C LYS A 81 -12.44 -19.91 -9.64
N LYS A 82 -11.65 -19.90 -8.56
CA LYS A 82 -10.39 -20.63 -8.51
C LYS A 82 -10.65 -22.13 -8.57
#